data_AF-A0A5R8WBJ5-F1
#
_entry.id   AF-A0A5R8WBJ5-F1
#
_cell.length_a   1.000
_cell.length_b   1.000
_cell.length_c   1.000
_cell.angle_alpha   90.00
_cell.angle_beta   90.00
_cell.angle_gamma   90.00
#
_symmetry.space_group_name_H-M   'P 1'
#
loop_
_entity.id
_entity.type
_entity.pdbx_description
1 polymer ?
#
loop_
_entity_poly.entity_id
_entity_poly.type
_entity_poly.pdbx_seq_one_letter_code
_entity_poly.pdbx_strand_id
1 'polypeptide(L)'
;MAVPTLALGALAISGSPAMAADQSYQTTLGQLNGSSASGTVTVDVTGNQAHVVLNVFGLAATFMDAPYPHVQHIHGGAKGMCPDPSADTNGDQVINTTEGAPAYGGIVTTLSTSGDTSPAAGLDLKVAGQGATYTIDRTFELNAETKAALEAGTAVVVVHGLDPATLSPAAQAAKSDLVPELPLAATSPALCGTLTAGQMKMPAGGAATGIPQETGTDTGALAVGSGMALVALAGGAYVVRRRNAAA
;
A
#
# COMPACT_ATOMS: atom_id res chain seq x y z
N MET A 1 -38.63 45.49 38.80
CA MET A 1 -37.87 45.62 37.54
C MET A 1 -36.86 44.48 37.51
N ALA A 2 -37.20 43.39 36.82
CA ALA A 2 -36.37 42.19 36.71
C ALA A 2 -35.44 42.32 35.50
N VAL A 3 -34.15 42.01 35.66
CA VAL A 3 -33.20 41.89 34.55
C VAL A 3 -32.66 40.46 34.61
N PRO A 4 -32.82 39.64 33.56
CA PRO A 4 -32.34 38.27 33.57
C PRO A 4 -30.84 38.25 33.25
N THR A 5 -30.06 37.64 34.13
CA THR A 5 -28.66 37.25 33.88
C THR A 5 -28.63 36.11 32.87
N LEU A 6 -28.22 36.42 31.63
CA LEU A 6 -27.99 35.43 30.58
C LEU A 6 -26.54 34.92 30.72
N ALA A 7 -26.37 33.73 31.30
CA ALA A 7 -25.08 33.05 31.36
C ALA A 7 -24.82 32.33 30.02
N LEU A 8 -23.89 32.86 29.23
CA LEU A 8 -23.40 32.23 28.01
C LEU A 8 -22.38 31.15 28.39
N GLY A 9 -22.84 29.90 28.47
CA GLY A 9 -21.97 28.74 28.64
C GLY A 9 -21.18 28.50 27.35
N ALA A 10 -19.86 28.72 27.39
CA ALA A 10 -18.96 28.31 26.32
C ALA A 10 -18.79 26.78 26.36
N LEU A 11 -19.45 26.07 25.46
CA LEU A 11 -19.15 24.67 25.20
C LEU A 11 -17.81 24.61 24.45
N ALA A 12 -16.74 24.26 25.16
CA ALA A 12 -15.49 23.83 24.56
C ALA A 12 -15.73 22.47 23.89
N ILE A 13 -15.88 22.46 22.57
CA ILE A 13 -15.84 21.23 21.79
C ILE A 13 -14.37 20.81 21.74
N SER A 14 -13.98 19.92 22.67
CA SER A 14 -12.73 19.18 22.55
C SER A 14 -12.88 18.23 21.36
N GLY A 15 -12.46 18.67 20.18
CA GLY A 15 -12.32 17.81 19.02
C GLY A 15 -11.25 16.77 19.31
N SER A 16 -11.65 15.56 19.69
CA SER A 16 -10.75 14.41 19.66
C SER A 16 -10.17 14.30 18.25
N PRO A 17 -8.86 14.09 18.06
CA PRO A 17 -8.33 13.85 16.74
C PRO A 17 -9.07 12.65 16.15
N ALA A 18 -9.54 12.78 14.91
CA ALA A 18 -10.10 11.66 14.17
C ALA A 18 -8.97 10.64 13.97
N MET A 19 -8.90 9.66 14.86
CA MET A 19 -8.02 8.50 14.70
C MET A 19 -8.42 7.86 13.37
N ALA A 20 -7.50 7.85 12.40
CA ALA A 20 -7.69 7.07 11.19
C ALA A 20 -7.94 5.63 11.64
N ALA A 21 -9.07 5.05 11.23
CA ALA A 21 -9.26 3.62 11.39
C ALA A 21 -8.14 2.93 10.61
N ASP A 22 -7.50 1.93 11.21
CA ASP A 22 -6.54 1.10 10.50
C ASP A 22 -7.21 0.54 9.24
N GLN A 23 -6.64 0.81 8.08
CA GLN A 23 -7.21 0.42 6.80
C GLN A 23 -6.10 0.01 5.85
N SER A 24 -6.33 -1.09 5.12
CA SER A 24 -5.45 -1.54 4.05
C SER A 24 -6.03 -1.12 2.71
N TYR A 25 -5.19 -0.61 1.82
CA TYR A 25 -5.53 -0.32 0.43
C TYR A 25 -4.59 -1.10 -0.48
N GLN A 26 -5.10 -1.64 -1.58
CA GLN A 26 -4.30 -2.45 -2.48
C GLN A 26 -4.75 -2.33 -3.92
N THR A 27 -3.83 -2.63 -4.83
CA THR A 27 -4.13 -2.78 -6.25
C THR A 27 -3.05 -3.57 -6.99
N THR A 28 -3.44 -4.08 -8.16
CA THR A 28 -2.48 -4.57 -9.17
C THR A 28 -2.24 -3.43 -10.16
N LEU A 29 -0.99 -3.22 -10.54
CA LEU A 29 -0.61 -2.25 -11.54
C LEU A 29 -0.59 -2.92 -12.91
N GLY A 30 -1.45 -2.44 -13.81
CA GLY A 30 -1.46 -2.85 -15.22
C GLY A 30 -0.48 -2.01 -16.04
N GLN A 31 -0.06 -2.55 -17.17
CA GLN A 31 0.77 -1.80 -18.11
C GLN A 31 0.05 -0.58 -18.68
N LEU A 32 0.83 0.47 -18.91
CA LEU A 32 0.49 1.57 -19.81
C LEU A 32 1.54 1.65 -20.92
N ASN A 33 1.16 2.27 -22.04
CA ASN A 33 2.09 2.62 -23.12
C ASN A 33 2.94 1.44 -23.64
N GLY A 34 2.36 0.23 -23.66
CA GLY A 34 3.05 -0.96 -24.16
C GLY A 34 4.24 -1.42 -23.32
N SER A 35 4.31 -1.03 -22.04
CA SER A 35 5.46 -1.39 -21.18
C SER A 35 5.63 -2.90 -20.98
N SER A 36 4.56 -3.70 -21.17
CA SER A 36 4.51 -5.14 -20.87
C SER A 36 4.81 -5.54 -19.41
N ALA A 37 5.02 -4.53 -18.56
CA ALA A 37 5.35 -4.70 -17.15
C ALA A 37 4.08 -4.93 -16.31
N SER A 38 4.29 -5.30 -15.05
CA SER A 38 3.22 -5.37 -14.05
C SER A 38 3.73 -5.05 -12.66
N GLY A 39 2.81 -4.82 -11.72
CA GLY A 39 3.18 -4.66 -10.33
C GLY A 39 2.03 -4.91 -9.36
N THR A 40 2.34 -4.89 -8.08
CA THR A 40 1.35 -4.90 -6.99
C THR A 40 1.74 -3.88 -5.95
N VAL A 41 0.76 -3.28 -5.30
CA VAL A 41 1.02 -2.34 -4.21
C VAL A 41 -0.01 -2.54 -3.11
N THR A 42 0.47 -2.53 -1.87
CA THR A 42 -0.34 -2.45 -0.65
C THR A 42 0.08 -1.21 0.14
N VAL A 43 -0.90 -0.54 0.73
CA VAL A 43 -0.74 0.61 1.62
C VAL A 43 -1.54 0.31 2.88
N ASP A 44 -0.86 -0.08 3.95
CA ASP A 44 -1.45 -0.33 5.26
C ASP A 44 -1.34 0.94 6.12
N VAL A 45 -2.47 1.56 6.40
CA VAL A 45 -2.56 2.77 7.22
C VAL A 45 -2.81 2.37 8.67
N THR A 46 -1.98 2.86 9.59
CA THR A 46 -2.14 2.72 11.05
C THR A 46 -1.94 4.08 11.71
N GLY A 47 -3.01 4.67 12.22
CA GLY A 47 -3.00 6.07 12.67
C GLY A 47 -2.55 7.02 11.56
N ASN A 48 -1.41 7.69 11.75
CA ASN A 48 -0.83 8.60 10.75
C ASN A 48 0.36 7.98 9.99
N GLN A 49 0.58 6.68 10.10
CA GLN A 49 1.63 6.00 9.33
C GLN A 49 1.04 5.18 8.20
N ALA A 50 1.73 5.16 7.07
CA ALA A 50 1.49 4.25 5.97
C ALA A 50 2.69 3.33 5.83
N HIS A 51 2.45 2.02 5.89
CA HIS A 51 3.40 1.00 5.46
C HIS A 51 3.06 0.61 4.01
N VAL A 52 3.99 0.88 3.09
CA VAL A 52 3.82 0.63 1.67
C VAL A 52 4.73 -0.49 1.23
N VAL A 53 4.15 -1.47 0.53
CA VAL A 53 4.88 -2.52 -0.17
C VAL A 53 4.50 -2.45 -1.65
N LEU A 54 5.41 -1.95 -2.48
CA LEU A 54 5.29 -1.92 -3.94
C LEU A 54 6.24 -2.94 -4.55
N ASN A 55 5.73 -3.85 -5.36
CA ASN A 55 6.51 -4.79 -6.16
C ASN A 55 6.29 -4.50 -7.64
N VAL A 56 7.38 -4.45 -8.41
CA VAL A 56 7.36 -4.11 -9.83
C VAL A 56 8.16 -5.15 -10.60
N PHE A 57 7.67 -5.53 -11.78
CA PHE A 57 8.25 -6.57 -12.62
C PHE A 57 8.19 -6.22 -14.10
N GLY A 58 9.26 -6.52 -14.82
CA GLY A 58 9.29 -6.44 -16.29
C GLY A 58 9.40 -5.02 -16.85
N LEU A 59 9.86 -4.05 -16.06
CA LEU A 59 10.21 -2.73 -16.59
C LEU A 59 11.51 -2.75 -17.40
N ALA A 60 11.85 -1.63 -18.03
CA ALA A 60 13.10 -1.47 -18.76
C ALA A 60 14.30 -1.72 -17.84
N ALA A 61 15.16 -2.68 -18.20
CA ALA A 61 16.22 -3.11 -17.28
C ALA A 61 17.36 -2.10 -17.16
N THR A 62 17.75 -1.49 -18.28
CA THR A 62 18.95 -0.67 -18.36
C THR A 62 18.73 0.62 -19.15
N PHE A 63 19.46 1.64 -18.75
CA PHE A 63 19.60 2.90 -19.47
C PHE A 63 21.06 3.33 -19.39
N MET A 64 21.70 3.57 -20.54
CA MET A 64 23.12 3.92 -20.63
C MET A 64 24.05 2.98 -19.83
N ASP A 65 23.88 1.66 -20.01
CA ASP A 65 24.65 0.59 -19.35
C ASP A 65 24.55 0.53 -17.81
N ALA A 66 23.64 1.31 -17.21
CA ALA A 66 23.29 1.26 -15.80
C ALA A 66 21.85 0.76 -15.61
N PRO A 67 21.46 0.28 -14.41
CA PRO A 67 20.06 0.03 -14.10
C PRO A 67 19.20 1.26 -14.42
N TYR A 68 18.07 1.06 -15.09
CA TYR A 68 17.17 2.18 -15.42
C TYR A 68 16.45 2.65 -14.14
N PRO A 69 16.54 3.93 -13.75
CA PRO A 69 15.71 4.48 -12.69
C PRO A 69 14.23 4.63 -13.09
N HIS A 70 13.34 4.13 -12.24
CA HIS A 70 11.88 4.29 -12.35
C HIS A 70 11.36 5.07 -11.15
N VAL A 71 10.78 6.25 -11.39
CA VAL A 71 10.09 7.02 -10.35
C VAL A 71 8.65 6.54 -10.21
N GLN A 72 8.15 6.56 -8.98
CA GLN A 72 6.81 6.06 -8.67
C GLN A 72 6.13 6.95 -7.64
N HIS A 73 4.83 7.09 -7.77
CA HIS A 73 4.07 8.03 -6.97
C HIS A 73 2.66 7.51 -6.71
N ILE A 74 2.11 7.93 -5.58
CA ILE A 74 0.66 8.01 -5.39
C ILE A 74 0.22 9.36 -5.92
N HIS A 75 -0.73 9.34 -6.85
CA HIS A 75 -1.42 10.49 -7.39
C HIS A 75 -2.82 10.65 -6.78
N GLY A 76 -3.32 11.87 -6.77
CA GLY A 76 -4.66 12.20 -6.31
C GLY A 76 -5.15 13.54 -6.83
N GLY A 77 -6.40 13.90 -6.49
CA GLY A 77 -7.01 15.17 -6.88
C GLY A 77 -7.65 15.19 -8.28
N ALA A 78 -7.88 14.01 -8.88
CA ALA A 78 -8.60 13.87 -10.15
C ALA A 78 -9.64 12.72 -10.08
N LYS A 79 -9.81 11.98 -11.17
CA LYS A 79 -10.87 10.96 -11.32
C LYS A 79 -10.58 9.65 -10.58
N GLY A 80 -9.34 9.42 -10.15
CA GLY A 80 -8.98 8.17 -9.46
C GLY A 80 -8.89 6.97 -10.39
N MET A 81 -8.53 7.16 -11.65
CA MET A 81 -8.46 6.09 -12.64
C MET A 81 -7.18 6.16 -13.46
N CYS A 82 -6.78 5.01 -14.00
CA CYS A 82 -5.76 4.97 -15.03
C CYS A 82 -6.32 5.55 -16.34
N PRO A 83 -5.51 6.29 -17.11
CA PRO A 83 -5.93 6.83 -18.39
C PRO A 83 -6.20 5.69 -19.38
N ASP A 84 -7.22 5.87 -20.22
CA ASP A 84 -7.48 4.99 -21.34
C ASP A 84 -6.73 5.48 -22.61
N PRO A 85 -6.59 4.65 -23.66
CA PRO A 85 -5.87 5.03 -24.88
C PRO A 85 -6.33 6.32 -25.56
N SER A 86 -7.57 6.77 -25.34
CA SER A 86 -8.05 8.05 -25.89
C SER A 86 -7.43 9.28 -25.22
N ALA A 87 -6.68 9.11 -24.13
CA ALA A 87 -5.90 10.17 -23.50
C ALA A 87 -4.69 10.61 -24.33
N ASP A 88 -4.22 9.77 -25.28
CA ASP A 88 -3.20 10.16 -26.26
C ASP A 88 -3.83 11.15 -27.26
N THR A 89 -3.66 12.44 -26.97
CA THR A 89 -4.28 13.53 -27.73
C THR A 89 -3.46 13.93 -28.94
N ASN A 90 -2.17 13.63 -28.94
CA ASN A 90 -1.24 14.00 -30.00
C ASN A 90 -1.05 12.86 -31.05
N GLY A 91 -1.49 11.64 -30.73
CA GLY A 91 -1.46 10.47 -31.60
C GLY A 91 -0.09 9.82 -31.76
N ASP A 92 0.85 10.04 -30.83
CA ASP A 92 2.21 9.48 -30.88
C ASP A 92 2.30 8.04 -30.34
N GLN A 93 1.16 7.49 -29.88
CA GLN A 93 0.96 6.18 -29.27
C GLN A 93 1.50 6.06 -27.84
N VAL A 94 1.78 7.20 -27.19
CA VAL A 94 2.21 7.28 -25.79
C VAL A 94 1.36 8.31 -25.06
N ILE A 95 0.61 7.84 -24.06
CA ILE A 95 -0.02 8.74 -23.08
C ILE A 95 1.10 9.32 -22.21
N ASN A 96 1.43 10.59 -22.41
CA ASN A 96 2.44 11.28 -21.60
C ASN A 96 1.88 11.69 -20.22
N THR A 97 2.72 12.28 -19.36
CA THR A 97 2.29 12.57 -17.98
C THR A 97 1.22 13.65 -17.91
N THR A 98 1.31 14.68 -18.76
CA THR A 98 0.31 15.74 -18.87
C THR A 98 -1.03 15.19 -19.39
N GLU A 99 -1.00 14.26 -20.34
CA GLU A 99 -2.18 13.59 -20.89
C GLU A 99 -2.86 12.64 -19.90
N GLY A 100 -2.06 11.98 -19.04
CA GLY A 100 -2.58 11.12 -17.98
C GLY A 100 -3.13 11.88 -16.76
N ALA A 101 -2.67 13.11 -16.52
CA ALA A 101 -3.01 13.89 -15.33
C ALA A 101 -4.53 14.09 -15.10
N PRO A 102 -5.40 14.31 -16.11
CA PRO A 102 -6.85 14.36 -15.91
C PRO A 102 -7.47 13.07 -15.36
N ALA A 103 -6.79 11.93 -15.45
CA ALA A 103 -7.26 10.64 -14.96
C ALA A 103 -6.81 10.38 -13.51
N TYR A 104 -5.50 10.43 -13.24
CA TYR A 104 -4.92 10.08 -11.94
C TYR A 104 -4.59 11.27 -11.04
N GLY A 105 -4.41 12.47 -11.59
CA GLY A 105 -4.15 13.70 -10.85
C GLY A 105 -2.66 14.03 -10.63
N GLY A 106 -2.39 14.92 -9.68
CA GLY A 106 -1.02 15.32 -9.34
C GLY A 106 -0.37 14.36 -8.34
N ILE A 107 0.95 14.44 -8.19
CA ILE A 107 1.68 13.68 -7.17
C ILE A 107 1.25 14.17 -5.79
N VAL A 108 0.80 13.25 -4.93
CA VAL A 108 0.52 13.50 -3.50
C VAL A 108 1.56 12.83 -2.60
N THR A 109 2.15 11.72 -3.05
CA THR A 109 3.27 11.05 -2.36
C THR A 109 4.23 10.44 -3.37
N THR A 110 5.53 10.68 -3.20
CA THR A 110 6.59 9.94 -3.89
C THR A 110 6.89 8.66 -3.12
N LEU A 111 6.81 7.51 -3.80
CA LEU A 111 7.18 6.22 -3.22
C LEU A 111 8.68 6.00 -3.39
N SER A 112 9.49 6.73 -2.62
CA SER A 112 10.95 6.70 -2.71
C SER A 112 11.54 5.47 -2.01
N THR A 113 12.67 4.96 -2.50
CA THR A 113 13.42 3.86 -1.84
C THR A 113 14.03 4.27 -0.50
N SER A 114 14.23 5.57 -0.28
CA SER A 114 14.67 6.14 1.00
C SER A 114 14.38 7.66 1.03
N GLY A 115 14.44 8.27 2.22
CA GLY A 115 14.32 9.73 2.35
C GLY A 115 12.92 10.27 2.08
N ASP A 116 12.88 11.43 1.42
CA ASP A 116 11.68 12.26 1.18
C ASP A 116 10.61 11.52 0.36
N THR A 117 9.35 11.67 0.78
CA THR A 117 8.16 11.11 0.14
C THR A 117 7.21 12.21 -0.34
N SER A 118 7.62 13.48 -0.27
CA SER A 118 6.85 14.61 -0.77
C SER A 118 6.85 14.66 -2.31
N PRO A 119 5.94 15.44 -2.92
CA PRO A 119 5.96 15.69 -4.36
C PRO A 119 7.26 16.31 -4.89
N ALA A 120 8.05 16.99 -4.04
CA ALA A 120 9.32 17.59 -4.45
C ALA A 120 10.37 16.54 -4.86
N ALA A 121 10.27 15.33 -4.31
CA ALA A 121 11.13 14.19 -4.67
C ALA A 121 10.67 13.47 -5.96
N GLY A 122 9.59 13.93 -6.62
CA GLY A 122 8.94 13.21 -7.71
C GLY A 122 9.83 12.92 -8.93
N LEU A 123 10.92 13.67 -9.10
CA LEU A 123 11.90 13.48 -10.18
C LEU A 123 13.30 13.09 -9.65
N ASP A 124 13.44 12.77 -8.37
CA ASP A 124 14.74 12.39 -7.80
C ASP A 124 15.09 10.93 -8.12
N LEU A 125 15.92 10.76 -9.15
CA LEU A 125 16.37 9.46 -9.62
C LEU A 125 17.25 8.70 -8.60
N LYS A 126 17.81 9.38 -7.58
CA LYS A 126 18.64 8.72 -6.56
C LYS A 126 17.83 7.84 -5.62
N VAL A 127 16.53 8.13 -5.51
CA VAL A 127 15.59 7.39 -4.66
C VAL A 127 14.50 6.66 -5.47
N ALA A 128 14.71 6.56 -6.79
CA ALA A 128 13.89 5.77 -7.71
C ALA A 128 14.11 4.26 -7.50
N GLY A 129 13.13 3.45 -7.93
CA GLY A 129 13.35 2.03 -8.14
C GLY A 129 14.35 1.81 -9.29
N GLN A 130 15.04 0.68 -9.32
CA GLN A 130 16.16 0.46 -10.25
C GLN A 130 16.01 -0.86 -11.01
N GLY A 131 16.08 -0.78 -12.33
CA GLY A 131 16.04 -1.92 -13.25
C GLY A 131 14.66 -2.54 -13.40
N ALA A 132 14.64 -3.72 -14.03
CA ALA A 132 13.39 -4.35 -14.50
C ALA A 132 12.47 -4.83 -13.37
N THR A 133 13.04 -5.16 -12.21
CA THR A 133 12.31 -5.70 -11.07
C THR A 133 12.87 -5.12 -9.78
N TYR A 134 12.00 -4.59 -8.93
CA TYR A 134 12.38 -4.05 -7.62
C TYR A 134 11.20 -4.06 -6.65
N THR A 135 11.53 -3.91 -5.37
CA THR A 135 10.56 -3.77 -4.28
C THR A 135 10.87 -2.50 -3.49
N ILE A 136 9.81 -1.78 -3.13
CA ILE A 136 9.85 -0.71 -2.13
C ILE A 136 9.01 -1.17 -0.95
N ASP A 137 9.66 -1.33 0.19
CA ASP A 137 9.04 -1.71 1.46
C ASP A 137 9.42 -0.65 2.49
N ARG A 138 8.48 0.27 2.76
CA ARG A 138 8.75 1.44 3.61
C ARG A 138 7.56 1.87 4.43
N THR A 139 7.86 2.31 5.65
CA THR A 139 6.92 3.04 6.49
C THR A 139 7.29 4.52 6.53
N PHE A 140 6.29 5.38 6.36
CA PHE A 140 6.44 6.83 6.48
C PHE A 140 5.16 7.48 7.00
N GLU A 141 5.26 8.74 7.41
CA GLU A 141 4.10 9.53 7.83
C GLU A 141 3.19 9.82 6.63
N LEU A 142 1.92 9.46 6.76
CA LEU A 142 0.91 9.67 5.73
C LEU A 142 0.47 11.14 5.74
N ASN A 143 0.73 11.85 4.65
CA ASN A 143 0.28 13.23 4.49
C ASN A 143 -1.25 13.31 4.30
N ALA A 144 -1.80 14.50 4.52
CA ALA A 144 -3.23 14.74 4.50
C ALA A 144 -3.84 14.54 3.11
N GLU A 145 -3.12 14.92 2.06
CA GLU A 145 -3.56 14.83 0.67
C GLU A 145 -3.72 13.38 0.22
N THR A 146 -2.75 12.53 0.54
CA THR A 146 -2.78 11.10 0.24
C THR A 146 -3.85 10.40 1.07
N LYS A 147 -4.00 10.76 2.35
CA LYS A 147 -5.10 10.25 3.18
C LYS A 147 -6.47 10.58 2.56
N ALA A 148 -6.67 11.83 2.16
CA ALA A 148 -7.91 12.25 1.53
C ALA A 148 -8.16 11.52 0.20
N ALA A 149 -7.12 11.32 -0.61
CA ALA A 149 -7.24 10.58 -1.87
C ALA A 149 -7.60 9.10 -1.64
N LEU A 150 -7.01 8.46 -0.63
CA LEU A 150 -7.31 7.08 -0.24
C LEU A 150 -8.77 6.93 0.24
N GLU A 151 -9.21 7.82 1.14
CA GLU A 151 -10.58 7.82 1.68
C GLU A 151 -11.63 8.12 0.61
N ALA A 152 -11.31 8.98 -0.36
CA ALA A 152 -12.19 9.31 -1.48
C ALA A 152 -12.17 8.24 -2.60
N GLY A 153 -11.30 7.23 -2.54
CA GLY A 153 -11.14 6.25 -3.62
C GLY A 153 -10.55 6.85 -4.90
N THR A 154 -9.75 7.92 -4.76
CA THR A 154 -9.12 8.64 -5.89
C THR A 154 -7.60 8.51 -5.93
N ALA A 155 -7.01 7.74 -5.02
CA ALA A 155 -5.58 7.46 -5.00
C ALA A 155 -5.19 6.48 -6.11
N VAL A 156 -4.22 6.84 -6.94
CA VAL A 156 -3.73 6.02 -8.05
C VAL A 156 -2.22 5.91 -7.96
N VAL A 157 -1.68 4.69 -8.05
CA VAL A 157 -0.23 4.49 -8.12
C VAL A 157 0.19 4.47 -9.57
N VAL A 158 1.18 5.29 -9.91
CA VAL A 158 1.81 5.35 -11.23
C VAL A 158 3.30 5.07 -11.08
N VAL A 159 3.84 4.23 -11.96
CA VAL A 159 5.30 4.02 -12.10
C VAL A 159 5.70 4.47 -13.49
N HIS A 160 6.75 5.27 -13.60
CA HIS A 160 7.21 5.90 -14.83
C HIS A 160 8.49 5.24 -15.36
N GLY A 161 8.80 5.53 -16.63
CA GLY A 161 9.99 5.05 -17.31
C GLY A 161 9.66 3.89 -18.23
N LEU A 162 9.54 4.20 -19.52
CA LEU A 162 9.33 3.26 -20.62
C LEU A 162 10.67 2.81 -21.21
N ASP A 163 10.67 1.62 -21.80
CA ASP A 163 11.76 1.17 -22.67
C ASP A 163 11.67 1.94 -24.01
N PRO A 164 12.65 2.79 -24.37
CA PRO A 164 12.62 3.49 -25.64
C PRO A 164 12.55 2.53 -26.85
N ALA A 165 13.06 1.30 -26.73
CA ALA A 165 13.07 0.32 -27.81
C ALA A 165 11.67 -0.20 -28.19
N THR A 166 10.67 -0.05 -27.31
CA THR A 166 9.30 -0.49 -27.57
C THR A 166 8.41 0.61 -28.15
N LEU A 167 8.91 1.84 -28.23
CA LEU A 167 8.13 3.00 -28.65
C LEU A 167 8.11 3.22 -30.16
N SER A 168 7.11 3.96 -30.64
CA SER A 168 7.06 4.41 -32.03
C SER A 168 8.27 5.32 -32.36
N PRO A 169 8.72 5.41 -33.62
CA PRO A 169 9.82 6.32 -33.99
C PRO A 169 9.56 7.79 -33.61
N ALA A 170 8.29 8.21 -33.65
CA ALA A 170 7.89 9.55 -33.22
C ALA A 170 8.08 9.74 -31.71
N ALA A 171 7.58 8.80 -30.90
CA ALA A 171 7.71 8.83 -29.44
C ALA A 171 9.17 8.68 -28.97
N GLN A 172 10.00 7.91 -29.69
CA GLN A 172 11.44 7.82 -29.42
C GLN A 172 12.18 9.16 -29.61
N ALA A 173 11.76 9.95 -30.59
CA ALA A 173 12.33 11.27 -30.86
C ALA A 173 11.72 12.39 -30.00
N ALA A 174 10.58 12.12 -29.35
CA ALA A 174 9.87 13.08 -28.53
C ALA A 174 10.60 13.34 -27.21
N LYS A 175 10.47 14.58 -26.73
CA LYS A 175 10.99 15.02 -25.43
C LYS A 175 9.90 14.90 -24.38
N SER A 176 10.32 14.78 -23.13
CA SER A 176 9.41 14.84 -22.00
C SER A 176 8.66 16.17 -21.99
N ASP A 177 7.37 16.09 -21.68
CA ASP A 177 6.46 17.20 -21.43
C ASP A 177 6.74 17.91 -20.09
N LEU A 178 7.47 17.25 -19.19
CA LEU A 178 7.81 17.76 -17.86
C LEU A 178 9.24 18.30 -17.78
N VAL A 179 10.19 17.61 -18.41
CA VAL A 179 11.63 17.92 -18.34
C VAL A 179 12.21 17.84 -19.75
N PRO A 180 12.21 18.95 -20.53
CA PRO A 180 12.58 18.95 -21.95
C PRO A 180 13.99 18.44 -22.30
N GLU A 181 14.85 18.29 -21.30
CA GLU A 181 16.18 17.68 -21.40
C GLU A 181 16.14 16.15 -21.44
N LEU A 182 15.04 15.53 -21.00
CA LEU A 182 14.83 14.08 -20.97
C LEU A 182 13.99 13.60 -22.16
N PRO A 183 14.18 12.35 -22.62
CA PRO A 183 13.30 11.74 -23.62
C PRO A 183 11.90 11.52 -23.02
N LEU A 184 10.88 11.50 -23.88
CA LEU A 184 9.50 11.20 -23.48
C LEU A 184 9.40 9.92 -22.64
N ALA A 185 10.13 8.88 -23.08
CA ALA A 185 10.19 7.59 -22.39
C ALA A 185 10.56 7.68 -20.91
N ALA A 186 11.41 8.63 -20.51
CA ALA A 186 11.91 8.73 -19.13
C ALA A 186 10.83 9.19 -18.15
N THR A 187 9.85 9.97 -18.61
CA THR A 187 8.81 10.53 -17.74
C THR A 187 7.43 9.95 -18.01
N SER A 188 7.20 9.24 -19.12
CA SER A 188 5.88 8.68 -19.39
C SER A 188 5.51 7.53 -18.44
N PRO A 189 4.22 7.39 -18.07
CA PRO A 189 3.72 6.28 -17.27
C PRO A 189 3.97 4.92 -17.94
N ALA A 190 4.51 3.97 -17.17
CA ALA A 190 4.72 2.58 -17.57
C ALA A 190 3.72 1.63 -16.88
N LEU A 191 3.34 1.93 -15.64
CA LEU A 191 2.35 1.17 -14.87
C LEU A 191 1.33 2.10 -14.22
N CYS A 192 0.12 1.61 -14.05
CA CYS A 192 -0.90 2.30 -13.29
C CYS A 192 -1.88 1.34 -12.59
N GLY A 193 -2.34 1.72 -11.39
CA GLY A 193 -3.46 1.07 -10.73
C GLY A 193 -4.12 1.96 -9.68
N THR A 194 -5.45 1.95 -9.63
CA THR A 194 -6.23 2.64 -8.59
C THR A 194 -6.23 1.83 -7.31
N LEU A 195 -5.85 2.47 -6.19
CA LEU A 195 -5.90 1.86 -4.87
C LEU A 195 -7.34 1.72 -4.41
N THR A 196 -7.71 0.53 -3.96
CA THR A 196 -9.04 0.26 -3.40
C THR A 196 -8.91 -0.27 -1.98
N ALA A 197 -9.87 0.10 -1.12
CA ALA A 197 -9.91 -0.38 0.26
C ALA A 197 -10.07 -1.91 0.27
N GLY A 198 -9.12 -2.61 0.90
CA GLY A 198 -9.22 -4.05 1.14
C GLY A 198 -10.40 -4.34 2.06
N GLN A 199 -11.23 -5.33 1.68
CA GLN A 199 -12.39 -5.73 2.48
C GLN A 199 -12.02 -6.49 3.77
N MET A 200 -10.75 -6.91 3.92
CA MET A 200 -10.22 -7.51 5.16
C MET A 200 -8.74 -7.14 5.35
N LYS A 201 -8.34 -6.83 6.59
CA LYS A 201 -6.92 -6.78 7.00
C LYS A 201 -6.34 -8.18 6.80
N MET A 202 -5.40 -8.34 5.88
CA MET A 202 -4.71 -9.62 5.70
C MET A 202 -4.12 -10.03 7.06
N PRO A 203 -4.47 -11.21 7.60
CA PRO A 203 -3.94 -11.64 8.89
C PRO A 203 -2.42 -11.72 8.82
N ALA A 204 -1.74 -11.04 9.74
CA ALA A 204 -0.31 -11.27 9.96
C ALA A 204 -0.15 -12.67 10.58
N GLY A 205 0.10 -13.67 9.73
CA GLY A 205 0.24 -15.08 10.11
C GLY A 205 -0.21 -15.99 8.98
N GLY A 206 0.53 -17.06 8.71
CA GLY A 206 0.16 -18.04 7.69
C GLY A 206 -1.28 -18.52 7.88
N ALA A 207 -1.99 -18.78 6.79
CA ALA A 207 -3.35 -19.32 6.85
C ALA A 207 -3.38 -20.50 7.83
N ALA A 208 -4.27 -20.45 8.83
CA ALA A 208 -4.41 -21.53 9.79
C ALA A 208 -4.84 -22.79 9.03
N THR A 209 -3.88 -23.62 8.63
CA THR A 209 -4.12 -24.88 7.93
C THR A 209 -4.63 -25.95 8.89
N GLY A 210 -5.54 -25.61 9.82
CA GLY A 210 -6.23 -26.57 10.70
C GLY A 210 -5.37 -27.54 11.53
N ILE A 211 -4.04 -27.40 11.55
CA ILE A 211 -3.15 -28.23 12.37
C ILE A 211 -2.91 -27.45 13.66
N PRO A 212 -3.29 -27.98 14.84
CA PRO A 212 -2.93 -27.36 16.10
C PRO A 212 -1.40 -27.27 16.19
N GLN A 213 -0.89 -26.05 16.24
CA GLN A 213 0.51 -25.81 16.53
C GLN A 213 0.69 -25.91 18.04
N GLU A 214 1.16 -27.06 18.51
CA GLU A 214 1.58 -27.27 19.89
C GLU A 214 2.71 -26.30 20.23
N THR A 215 2.39 -25.23 20.96
CA THR A 215 3.41 -24.33 21.54
C THR A 215 4.02 -25.01 22.76
N GLY A 216 5.00 -25.87 22.52
CA GLY A 216 5.85 -26.40 23.58
C GLY A 216 6.76 -25.31 24.13
N THR A 217 6.52 -24.87 25.35
CA THR A 217 7.54 -24.24 26.20
C THR A 217 7.27 -24.61 27.66
N ASP A 218 7.92 -25.67 28.11
CA ASP A 218 8.13 -25.97 29.53
C ASP A 218 8.84 -24.77 30.19
N THR A 219 8.10 -24.03 31.00
CA THR A 219 8.68 -23.13 32.00
C THR A 219 8.12 -23.51 33.35
N GLY A 220 9.03 -24.02 34.20
CA GLY A 220 8.74 -24.36 35.57
C GLY A 220 8.39 -23.14 36.42
N ALA A 221 7.99 -23.48 37.64
CA ALA A 221 7.70 -22.60 38.77
C ALA A 221 6.32 -21.96 38.80
N LEU A 222 5.36 -22.69 39.40
CA LEU A 222 4.39 -22.05 40.29
C LEU A 222 4.37 -22.78 41.62
N ALA A 223 4.62 -21.97 42.64
CA ALA A 223 4.99 -22.31 44.00
C ALA A 223 3.82 -22.79 44.85
N VAL A 224 4.19 -23.61 45.84
CA VAL A 224 3.43 -24.00 47.03
C VAL A 224 2.96 -22.77 47.82
N GLY A 225 1.70 -22.77 48.29
CA GLY A 225 1.29 -21.82 49.34
C GLY A 225 -0.21 -21.73 49.65
N SER A 226 -0.65 -22.51 50.64
CA SER A 226 -1.69 -22.20 51.65
C SER A 226 -3.14 -21.87 51.25
N GLY A 227 -4.08 -22.73 51.68
CA GLY A 227 -5.23 -22.27 52.47
C GLY A 227 -6.63 -22.66 51.98
N MET A 228 -7.29 -23.51 52.76
CA MET A 228 -8.75 -23.74 52.87
C MET A 228 -9.43 -24.47 51.69
N ALA A 229 -10.41 -25.35 51.85
CA ALA A 229 -10.93 -26.17 52.95
C ALA A 229 -11.94 -27.13 52.28
N LEU A 230 -11.86 -28.42 52.63
CA LEU A 230 -12.94 -29.42 52.76
C LEU A 230 -14.20 -29.28 51.89
N VAL A 231 -14.46 -30.27 51.01
CA VAL A 231 -15.64 -31.16 51.10
C VAL A 231 -15.29 -32.53 50.50
N ALA A 232 -15.36 -33.57 51.33
CA ALA A 232 -15.38 -34.97 50.93
C ALA A 232 -16.80 -35.39 50.52
N LEU A 233 -16.94 -36.36 49.61
CA LEU A 233 -18.03 -37.36 49.49
C LEU A 233 -17.69 -38.21 48.23
N ALA A 234 -17.11 -39.41 48.40
CA ALA A 234 -17.78 -40.71 48.56
C ALA A 234 -18.08 -41.45 47.24
N GLY A 235 -17.42 -42.61 47.07
CA GLY A 235 -18.03 -43.79 46.45
C GLY A 235 -17.59 -44.17 45.04
N GLY A 236 -17.03 -45.39 44.90
CA GLY A 236 -17.16 -46.17 43.67
C GLY A 236 -15.90 -46.82 43.12
N ALA A 237 -15.25 -47.70 43.88
CA ALA A 237 -14.42 -48.74 43.26
C ALA A 237 -15.33 -49.82 42.68
N TYR A 238 -15.23 -50.09 41.37
CA TYR A 238 -15.63 -51.38 40.81
C TYR A 238 -14.54 -51.91 39.89
N VAL A 239 -13.82 -52.90 40.40
CA VAL A 239 -12.95 -53.82 39.66
C VAL A 239 -13.80 -55.02 39.27
N VAL A 240 -13.92 -55.37 37.98
CA VAL A 240 -14.05 -56.76 37.46
C VAL A 240 -13.68 -56.69 35.96
N ARG A 241 -12.45 -57.06 35.56
CA ARG A 241 -11.93 -58.40 35.17
C ARG A 241 -12.33 -58.85 33.76
N ARG A 242 -11.31 -58.86 32.88
CA ARG A 242 -11.24 -59.49 31.54
C ARG A 242 -11.55 -61.00 31.54
N ARG A 243 -12.04 -61.50 30.40
CA ARG A 243 -11.77 -62.78 29.66
C ARG A 243 -13.00 -63.10 28.77
N ASN A 244 -12.98 -63.67 27.56
CA ASN A 244 -11.99 -64.10 26.55
C ASN A 244 -12.79 -64.56 25.29
N ALA A 245 -12.06 -64.83 24.19
CA ALA A 245 -12.40 -65.62 22.98
C ALA A 245 -13.16 -64.85 21.88
N ALA A 246 -12.62 -64.62 20.67
CA ALA A 246 -11.98 -65.51 19.69
C ALA A 246 -12.93 -66.55 19.09
N ALA A 247 -13.45 -66.22 17.90
CA ALA A 247 -13.76 -67.10 16.78
C ALA A 247 -13.57 -66.28 15.49
#